data_AF-A0A956S9U4-F1
#
_entry.id   AF-A0A956S9U4-F1
#
_cell.length_a   1.000
_cell.length_b   1.000
_cell.length_c   1.000
_cell.angle_alpha   90.00
_cell.angle_beta   90.00
_cell.angle_gamma   90.00
#
_symmetry.space_group_name_H-M   'P 1'
#
loop_
_entity.id
_entity.type
_entity.pdbx_description
1 polymer ?
#
loop_
_entity_poly.entity_id
_entity_poly.type
_entity_poly.pdbx_seq_one_letter_code
_entity_poly.pdbx_strand_id
1 'polypeptide(L)'
;MTPEETLKALEEAGTPQNRKVYARHGVRENMFGVSFKELHRLAKKIRTDHELARALWASGNHDAAVLAAMIADGDTVTVAELDSWARDLDSYVIADALATFASRTPHAASRVDKWTKAKGEWVARAGWGVLARIVEDEEAMPAKALLEKIATIETDIHAAPNRVRDAMNMALIATAQRGGAIEEKAIAAARRIGKVEVDHGETGCKTPDALEYIEKMKSYRAQRERNVGRASPGRSGAQSSAKKSSATKTGAKKASGKKPSAGRAAGKHPAGKKAAGKKAPSRTGSGRTGSGSGRKPSRRK
;
A
#
# COMPACT_ATOMS: atom_id res chain seq x y z
N MET A 1 21.67 -15.53 -4.09
CA MET A 1 20.83 -16.74 -4.09
C MET A 1 20.44 -16.97 -5.53
N THR A 2 20.45 -18.20 -6.03
CA THR A 2 20.01 -18.48 -7.41
C THR A 2 18.47 -18.44 -7.51
N PRO A 3 17.89 -18.36 -8.72
CA PRO A 3 16.45 -18.49 -8.91
C PRO A 3 15.89 -19.79 -8.31
N GLU A 4 16.55 -20.92 -8.53
CA GLU A 4 16.13 -22.24 -8.05
C GLU A 4 16.17 -22.32 -6.52
N GLU A 5 17.25 -21.84 -5.90
CA GLU A 5 17.37 -21.76 -4.44
C GLU A 5 16.28 -20.88 -3.84
N THR A 6 15.94 -19.78 -4.51
CA THR A 6 14.94 -18.82 -4.02
C THR A 6 13.53 -19.38 -4.16
N LEU A 7 13.20 -20.00 -5.29
CA LEU A 7 11.91 -20.67 -5.49
C LEU A 7 11.71 -21.82 -4.49
N LYS A 8 12.74 -22.64 -4.27
CA LYS A 8 12.70 -23.69 -3.23
C LYS A 8 12.46 -23.12 -1.83
N ALA A 9 13.16 -22.03 -1.48
CA ALA A 9 12.97 -21.38 -0.18
C ALA A 9 11.57 -20.76 -0.02
N LEU A 10 10.97 -20.26 -1.11
CA LEU A 10 9.59 -19.79 -1.11
C LEU A 10 8.61 -20.95 -0.95
N GLU A 11 8.81 -22.06 -1.66
CA GLU A 11 7.98 -23.26 -1.54
C GLU A 11 7.99 -23.82 -0.11
N GLU A 12 9.17 -23.96 0.49
CA GLU A 12 9.35 -24.42 1.88
C GLU A 12 8.68 -23.49 2.92
N ALA A 13 8.62 -22.19 2.63
CA ALA A 13 7.96 -21.20 3.47
C ALA A 13 6.44 -21.09 3.23
N GLY A 14 5.93 -21.71 2.16
CA GLY A 14 4.54 -21.70 1.77
C GLY A 14 3.66 -22.56 2.67
N THR A 15 2.40 -22.15 2.89
CA THR A 15 1.45 -22.96 3.67
C THR A 15 0.10 -23.11 2.96
N PRO A 16 -0.59 -24.27 3.11
CA PRO A 16 -1.94 -24.45 2.58
C PRO A 16 -2.94 -23.43 3.10
N GLN A 17 -2.78 -22.99 4.36
CA GLN A 17 -3.66 -21.99 4.97
C GLN A 17 -3.50 -20.63 4.28
N ASN A 18 -2.27 -20.20 4.00
CA ASN A 18 -2.04 -18.94 3.29
C ASN A 18 -2.57 -19.01 1.85
N ARG A 19 -2.41 -20.14 1.14
CA ARG A 19 -3.00 -20.31 -0.20
C ARG A 19 -4.52 -20.14 -0.18
N LYS A 20 -5.21 -20.71 0.81
CA LYS A 20 -6.66 -20.50 1.00
C LYS A 20 -7.01 -19.02 1.24
N VAL A 21 -6.20 -18.31 2.02
CA VAL A 21 -6.40 -16.88 2.26
C VAL A 21 -6.18 -16.07 0.97
N TYR A 22 -5.08 -16.31 0.25
CA TYR A 22 -4.77 -15.62 -1.00
C TYR A 22 -5.79 -15.90 -2.11
N ALA A 23 -6.34 -17.11 -2.19
CA ALA A 23 -7.44 -17.42 -3.10
C ALA A 23 -8.68 -16.55 -2.83
N ARG A 24 -9.04 -16.31 -1.57
CA ARG A 24 -10.14 -15.37 -1.20
C ARG A 24 -9.86 -13.92 -1.60
N HIS A 25 -8.58 -13.58 -1.76
CA HIS A 25 -8.12 -12.28 -2.26
C HIS A 25 -7.98 -12.25 -3.80
N GLY A 26 -8.36 -13.32 -4.51
CA GLY A 26 -8.35 -13.40 -5.97
C GLY A 26 -7.01 -13.81 -6.58
N VAL A 27 -6.06 -14.29 -5.78
CA VAL A 27 -4.80 -14.84 -6.30
C VAL A 27 -5.04 -16.22 -6.92
N ARG A 28 -4.50 -16.44 -8.13
CA ARG A 28 -4.63 -17.70 -8.87
C ARG A 28 -3.76 -18.82 -8.29
N GLU A 29 -3.99 -20.04 -8.76
CA GLU A 29 -3.43 -21.27 -8.16
C GLU A 29 -1.90 -21.37 -8.17
N ASN A 30 -1.20 -20.68 -9.09
CA ASN A 30 0.27 -20.71 -9.15
C ASN A 30 0.90 -19.86 -8.02
N MET A 31 0.82 -20.37 -6.80
CA MET A 31 1.34 -19.76 -5.58
C MET A 31 1.75 -20.83 -4.56
N PHE A 32 2.78 -20.56 -3.77
CA PHE A 32 3.20 -21.38 -2.65
C PHE A 32 2.41 -21.05 -1.37
N GLY A 33 1.98 -19.79 -1.22
CA GLY A 33 1.30 -19.27 -0.04
C GLY A 33 2.28 -18.77 1.03
N VAL A 34 3.22 -17.91 0.66
CA VAL A 34 4.29 -17.44 1.54
C VAL A 34 3.83 -16.22 2.32
N SER A 35 4.00 -16.22 3.65
CA SER A 35 3.63 -15.05 4.43
C SER A 35 4.51 -13.83 4.09
N PHE A 36 3.94 -12.61 4.15
CA PHE A 36 4.71 -11.37 3.99
C PHE A 36 5.89 -11.23 4.98
N LYS A 37 5.81 -11.87 6.15
CA LYS A 37 6.94 -11.94 7.10
C LYS A 37 8.13 -12.68 6.48
N GLU A 38 7.87 -13.82 5.85
CA GLU A 38 8.90 -14.63 5.19
C GLU A 38 9.39 -13.96 3.90
N LEU A 39 8.50 -13.36 3.11
CA LEU A 39 8.88 -12.55 1.95
C LEU A 39 9.84 -11.42 2.34
N HIS A 40 9.53 -10.66 3.39
CA HIS A 40 10.42 -9.61 3.89
C HIS A 40 11.74 -10.18 4.45
N ARG A 41 11.73 -11.37 5.07
CA ARG A 41 12.95 -12.04 5.53
C ARG A 41 13.87 -12.37 4.35
N LEU A 42 13.31 -12.96 3.29
CA LEU A 42 14.04 -13.29 2.07
C LEU A 42 14.53 -12.03 1.36
N ALA A 43 13.66 -11.02 1.17
CA ALA A 43 14.04 -9.74 0.57
C ALA A 43 15.18 -9.06 1.33
N LYS A 44 15.18 -9.09 2.67
CA LYS A 44 16.27 -8.55 3.48
C LYS A 44 17.59 -9.33 3.30
N LYS A 45 17.50 -10.66 3.13
CA LYS A 45 18.66 -11.53 2.90
C LYS A 45 19.28 -11.29 1.52
N ILE A 46 18.43 -11.23 0.49
CA ILE A 46 18.82 -11.06 -0.92
C ILE A 46 19.28 -9.62 -1.18
N ARG A 47 18.58 -8.63 -0.62
CA ARG A 47 18.69 -7.19 -0.92
C ARG A 47 18.29 -6.92 -2.38
N THR A 48 18.82 -5.86 -2.97
CA THR A 48 18.57 -5.52 -4.37
C THR A 48 19.33 -6.48 -5.29
N ASP A 49 18.60 -7.19 -6.14
CA ASP A 49 19.12 -8.10 -7.17
C ASP A 49 18.11 -8.14 -8.33
N HIS A 50 18.37 -7.35 -9.37
CA HIS A 50 17.42 -7.15 -10.46
C HIS A 50 17.34 -8.35 -11.41
N GLU A 51 18.45 -9.04 -11.66
CA GLU A 51 18.46 -10.25 -12.49
C GLU A 51 17.69 -11.38 -11.80
N LEU A 52 17.87 -11.55 -10.49
CA LEU A 52 17.05 -12.48 -9.73
C LEU A 52 15.57 -12.05 -9.74
N ALA A 53 15.27 -10.76 -9.61
CA ALA A 53 13.89 -10.26 -9.69
C ALA A 53 13.22 -10.64 -11.04
N ARG A 54 13.93 -10.45 -12.16
CA ARG A 54 13.45 -10.84 -13.49
C ARG A 54 13.17 -12.34 -13.58
N ALA A 55 14.09 -13.17 -13.10
CA ALA A 55 13.91 -14.62 -13.09
C ALA A 55 12.72 -15.07 -12.22
N LEU A 56 12.56 -14.46 -11.04
CA LEU A 56 11.43 -14.74 -10.15
C LEU A 56 10.10 -14.29 -10.75
N TRP A 57 10.05 -13.12 -11.40
CA TRP A 57 8.86 -12.65 -12.10
C TRP A 57 8.47 -13.60 -13.25
N ALA A 58 9.45 -13.99 -14.06
CA ALA A 58 9.28 -14.89 -15.20
C ALA A 58 8.79 -16.30 -14.80
N SER A 59 8.97 -16.72 -13.55
CA SER A 59 8.44 -17.99 -13.05
C SER A 59 6.91 -18.07 -13.06
N GLY A 60 6.22 -16.92 -13.13
CA GLY A 60 4.77 -16.81 -13.10
C GLY A 60 4.15 -17.18 -11.74
N ASN A 61 4.96 -17.51 -10.73
CA ASN A 61 4.48 -17.80 -9.39
C ASN A 61 4.20 -16.50 -8.63
N HIS A 62 3.03 -16.40 -8.00
CA HIS A 62 2.59 -15.19 -7.31
C HIS A 62 3.56 -14.73 -6.21
N ASP A 63 3.98 -15.63 -5.32
CA ASP A 63 4.86 -15.29 -4.20
C ASP A 63 6.25 -14.87 -4.70
N ALA A 64 6.73 -15.50 -5.78
CA ALA A 64 7.97 -15.13 -6.45
C ALA A 64 7.88 -13.74 -7.10
N ALA A 65 6.78 -13.42 -7.78
CA ALA A 65 6.56 -12.09 -8.37
C ALA A 65 6.43 -10.98 -7.30
N VAL A 66 5.81 -11.27 -6.16
CA VAL A 66 5.78 -10.34 -5.02
C VAL A 66 7.19 -10.14 -4.46
N LEU A 67 7.99 -11.20 -4.29
CA LEU A 67 9.38 -11.08 -3.85
C LEU A 67 10.22 -10.30 -4.88
N ALA A 68 10.02 -10.55 -6.18
CA ALA A 68 10.68 -9.83 -7.27
C ALA A 68 10.48 -8.32 -7.15
N ALA A 69 9.25 -7.85 -6.94
CA ALA A 69 8.96 -6.43 -6.72
C ALA A 69 9.64 -5.85 -5.45
N MET A 70 9.99 -6.68 -4.47
CA MET A 70 10.72 -6.25 -3.27
C MET A 70 12.24 -6.13 -3.46
N ILE A 71 12.81 -6.91 -4.39
CA ILE A 71 14.27 -7.00 -4.61
C ILE A 71 14.73 -6.38 -5.93
N ALA A 72 13.80 -6.00 -6.81
CA ALA A 72 14.12 -5.35 -8.06
C ALA A 72 14.82 -3.99 -7.85
N ASP A 73 15.69 -3.64 -8.79
CA ASP A 73 16.41 -2.38 -8.78
C ASP A 73 15.59 -1.30 -9.51
N GLY A 74 15.21 -0.25 -8.78
CA GLY A 74 14.41 0.84 -9.34
C GLY A 74 15.20 1.77 -10.25
N ASP A 75 16.53 1.79 -10.15
CA ASP A 75 17.39 2.69 -10.92
C ASP A 75 17.69 2.14 -12.32
N THR A 76 17.63 0.81 -12.49
CA THR A 76 17.97 0.14 -13.75
C THR A 76 16.76 -0.39 -14.52
N VAL A 77 15.59 -0.49 -13.89
CA VAL A 77 14.37 -0.96 -14.55
C VAL A 77 13.94 0.00 -15.67
N THR A 78 13.56 -0.57 -16.81
CA THR A 78 13.07 0.21 -17.95
C THR A 78 11.55 0.39 -17.92
N VAL A 79 11.07 1.42 -18.62
CA VAL A 79 9.62 1.61 -18.85
C VAL A 79 8.99 0.39 -19.53
N ALA A 80 9.68 -0.21 -20.51
CA ALA A 80 9.18 -1.38 -21.24
C ALA A 80 9.03 -2.60 -20.32
N GLU A 81 9.97 -2.78 -19.39
CA GLU A 81 9.92 -3.85 -18.40
C GLU A 81 8.80 -3.64 -17.39
N LEU A 82 8.65 -2.44 -16.83
CA LEU A 82 7.51 -2.10 -15.95
C LEU A 82 6.18 -2.35 -16.65
N ASP A 83 6.05 -1.94 -17.92
CA ASP A 83 4.83 -2.17 -18.71
C ASP A 83 4.63 -3.66 -19.01
N SER A 84 5.70 -4.44 -19.14
CA SER A 84 5.60 -5.88 -19.29
C SER A 84 5.06 -6.51 -18.01
N TRP A 85 5.66 -6.21 -16.86
CA TRP A 85 5.20 -6.69 -15.55
C TRP A 85 3.76 -6.25 -15.26
N ALA A 86 3.37 -5.04 -15.65
CA ALA A 86 2.02 -4.56 -15.48
C ALA A 86 0.98 -5.39 -16.28
N ARG A 87 1.35 -5.93 -17.44
CA ARG A 87 0.45 -6.79 -18.25
C ARG A 87 0.22 -8.15 -17.64
N ASP A 88 1.12 -8.63 -16.78
CA ASP A 88 1.01 -9.93 -16.12
C ASP A 88 0.12 -9.88 -14.86
N LEU A 89 -0.27 -8.68 -14.42
CA LEU A 89 -1.08 -8.51 -13.21
C LEU A 89 -2.47 -9.14 -13.38
N ASP A 90 -2.86 -9.94 -12.38
CA ASP A 90 -4.12 -10.69 -12.39
C ASP A 90 -4.93 -10.57 -11.08
N SER A 91 -4.36 -9.88 -10.09
CA SER A 91 -4.93 -9.70 -8.76
C SER A 91 -4.45 -8.39 -8.15
N TYR A 92 -5.22 -7.89 -7.19
CA TYR A 92 -4.91 -6.64 -6.54
C TYR A 92 -3.64 -6.71 -5.67
N VAL A 93 -3.29 -7.91 -5.19
CA VAL A 93 -2.12 -8.15 -4.33
C VAL A 93 -0.83 -7.92 -5.11
N ILE A 94 -0.69 -8.52 -6.30
CA ILE A 94 0.49 -8.30 -7.14
C ILE A 94 0.49 -6.89 -7.74
N ALA A 95 -0.67 -6.32 -8.06
CA ALA A 95 -0.78 -4.93 -8.50
C ALA A 95 -0.24 -3.95 -7.45
N ASP A 96 -0.56 -4.16 -6.17
CA ASP A 96 -0.07 -3.32 -5.07
C ASP A 96 1.45 -3.50 -4.83
N ALA A 97 1.97 -4.72 -5.04
CA ALA A 97 3.41 -4.98 -4.99
C ALA A 97 4.15 -4.25 -6.14
N LEU A 98 3.67 -4.38 -7.38
CA LEU A 98 4.26 -3.67 -8.53
C LEU A 98 4.14 -2.16 -8.38
N ALA A 99 3.00 -1.64 -7.90
CA ALA A 99 2.82 -0.21 -7.65
C ALA A 99 3.81 0.32 -6.60
N THR A 100 4.14 -0.48 -5.58
CA THR A 100 5.14 -0.14 -4.57
C THR A 100 6.54 -0.07 -5.14
N PHE A 101 6.87 -0.99 -6.06
CA PHE A 101 8.14 -0.97 -6.76
C PHE A 101 8.21 0.24 -7.72
N ALA A 102 7.22 0.37 -8.62
CA ALA A 102 7.15 1.42 -9.62
C ALA A 102 7.18 2.84 -9.03
N SER A 103 6.61 3.05 -7.84
CA SER A 103 6.65 4.35 -7.14
C SER A 103 8.05 4.76 -6.67
N ARG A 104 9.02 3.85 -6.70
CA ARG A 104 10.43 4.09 -6.30
C ARG A 104 11.36 4.16 -7.52
N THR A 105 10.80 4.29 -8.71
CA THR A 105 11.54 4.39 -9.97
C THR A 105 11.45 5.82 -10.50
N PRO A 106 12.40 6.27 -11.34
CA PRO A 106 12.28 7.57 -12.03
C PRO A 106 11.09 7.62 -13.00
N HIS A 107 10.44 6.49 -13.28
CA HIS A 107 9.34 6.38 -14.22
C HIS A 107 7.96 6.58 -13.58
N ALA A 108 7.90 6.75 -12.24
CA ALA A 108 6.65 6.71 -11.47
C ALA A 108 5.57 7.65 -12.01
N ALA A 109 5.88 8.94 -12.23
CA ALA A 109 4.92 9.91 -12.77
C ALA A 109 4.38 9.50 -14.15
N SER A 110 5.27 9.07 -15.06
CA SER A 110 4.86 8.59 -16.39
C SER A 110 3.98 7.34 -16.32
N ARG A 111 4.20 6.47 -15.32
CA ARG A 111 3.38 5.27 -15.10
C ARG A 111 2.02 5.64 -14.53
N VAL A 112 1.93 6.61 -13.62
CA VAL A 112 0.63 7.16 -13.21
C VAL A 112 -0.17 7.60 -14.43
N ASP A 113 0.41 8.40 -15.32
CA ASP A 113 -0.32 8.93 -16.47
C ASP A 113 -0.75 7.88 -17.48
N LYS A 114 0.10 6.87 -17.72
CA LYS A 114 -0.22 5.78 -18.65
C LYS A 114 -1.20 4.78 -18.03
N TRP A 115 -0.87 4.28 -16.85
CA TRP A 115 -1.58 3.15 -16.25
C TRP A 115 -2.96 3.55 -15.74
N THR A 116 -3.16 4.74 -15.15
CA THR A 116 -4.50 5.18 -14.72
C THR A 116 -5.52 5.28 -15.86
N LYS A 117 -5.06 5.37 -17.12
CA LYS A 117 -5.89 5.40 -18.33
C LYS A 117 -6.03 4.03 -19.02
N ALA A 118 -5.43 2.98 -18.45
CA ALA A 118 -5.49 1.65 -19.03
C ALA A 118 -6.93 1.09 -18.96
N LYS A 119 -7.34 0.37 -20.00
CA LYS A 119 -8.64 -0.32 -20.02
C LYS A 119 -8.67 -1.56 -19.13
N GLY A 120 -7.51 -2.18 -18.89
CA GLY A 120 -7.38 -3.35 -18.03
C GLY A 120 -7.43 -2.97 -16.55
N GLU A 121 -8.31 -3.62 -15.79
CA GLU A 121 -8.55 -3.36 -14.36
C GLU A 121 -7.27 -3.36 -13.53
N TRP A 122 -6.40 -4.36 -13.71
CA TRP A 122 -5.20 -4.51 -12.88
C TRP A 122 -4.12 -3.48 -13.16
N VAL A 123 -3.91 -3.14 -14.43
CA VAL A 123 -2.98 -2.06 -14.82
C VAL A 123 -3.50 -0.72 -14.31
N ALA A 124 -4.79 -0.43 -14.50
CA ALA A 124 -5.42 0.80 -13.99
C ALA A 124 -5.30 0.91 -12.47
N ARG A 125 -5.60 -0.18 -11.75
CA ARG A 125 -5.41 -0.25 -10.31
C ARG A 125 -3.97 0.06 -9.92
N ALA A 126 -2.99 -0.57 -10.55
CA ALA A 126 -1.58 -0.32 -10.25
C ALA A 126 -1.22 1.15 -10.46
N GLY A 127 -1.71 1.79 -11.53
CA GLY A 127 -1.52 3.22 -11.78
C GLY A 127 -2.02 4.12 -10.64
N TRP A 128 -3.25 3.88 -10.16
CA TRP A 128 -3.79 4.60 -9.00
C TRP A 128 -3.02 4.28 -7.71
N GLY A 129 -2.53 3.05 -7.57
CA GLY A 129 -1.64 2.64 -6.49
C GLY A 129 -0.29 3.34 -6.49
N VAL A 130 0.30 3.60 -7.66
CA VAL A 130 1.53 4.40 -7.80
C VAL A 130 1.24 5.83 -7.39
N LEU A 131 0.14 6.43 -7.89
CA LEU A 131 -0.26 7.79 -7.55
C LEU A 131 -0.34 7.96 -6.03
N ALA A 132 -1.05 7.06 -5.34
CA ALA A 132 -1.23 7.12 -3.89
C ALA A 132 0.11 7.13 -3.09
N ARG A 133 1.20 6.62 -3.68
CA ARG A 133 2.52 6.53 -3.05
C ARG A 133 3.43 7.72 -3.36
N ILE A 134 3.17 8.45 -4.45
CA ILE A 134 4.01 9.57 -4.88
C ILE A 134 3.35 10.95 -4.68
N VAL A 135 2.21 11.01 -3.98
CA VAL A 135 1.45 12.25 -3.75
C VAL A 135 2.24 13.35 -3.04
N GLU A 136 3.25 13.01 -2.24
CA GLU A 136 4.10 13.98 -1.52
C GLU A 136 5.29 14.48 -2.34
N ASP A 137 5.60 13.81 -3.46
CA ASP A 137 6.67 14.22 -4.38
C ASP A 137 6.15 15.36 -5.26
N GLU A 138 6.63 16.57 -5.02
CA GLU A 138 6.14 17.76 -5.73
C GLU A 138 6.63 17.84 -7.17
N GLU A 139 7.77 17.24 -7.47
CA GLU A 139 8.36 17.20 -8.81
C GLU A 139 7.63 16.16 -9.66
N ALA A 140 7.45 14.96 -9.11
CA ALA A 140 6.73 13.88 -9.80
C ALA A 140 5.22 14.16 -9.89
N MET A 141 4.62 14.77 -8.87
CA MET A 141 3.21 15.10 -8.79
C MET A 141 3.00 16.58 -8.37
N PRO A 142 3.09 17.52 -9.32
CA PRO A 142 2.80 18.92 -9.06
C PRO A 142 1.32 19.13 -8.74
N ALA A 143 1.01 20.23 -8.04
CA ALA A 143 -0.34 20.55 -7.59
C ALA A 143 -1.40 20.48 -8.71
N LYS A 144 -1.07 21.00 -9.91
CA LYS A 144 -1.95 20.93 -11.08
C LYS A 144 -2.31 19.49 -11.45
N ALA A 145 -1.33 18.59 -11.52
CA ALA A 145 -1.56 17.19 -11.85
C ALA A 145 -2.41 16.50 -10.78
N LEU A 146 -2.20 16.80 -9.50
CA LEU A 146 -3.05 16.26 -8.43
C LEU A 146 -4.50 16.74 -8.54
N LEU A 147 -4.73 18.02 -8.86
CA LEU A 147 -6.07 18.56 -9.08
C LEU A 147 -6.77 17.88 -10.25
N GLU A 148 -6.06 17.60 -11.35
CA GLU A 148 -6.58 16.85 -12.48
C GLU A 148 -6.96 15.42 -12.07
N LYS A 149 -6.11 14.72 -11.29
CA LYS A 149 -6.44 13.38 -10.78
C LYS A 149 -7.63 13.39 -9.83
N ILE A 150 -7.77 14.39 -8.96
CA ILE A 150 -8.95 14.55 -8.09
C ILE A 150 -10.21 14.70 -8.94
N ALA A 151 -10.18 15.51 -10.00
CA ALA A 151 -11.32 15.69 -10.90
C ALA A 151 -11.69 14.41 -11.65
N THR A 152 -10.69 13.64 -12.13
CA THR A 152 -10.92 12.31 -12.70
C THR A 152 -11.57 11.37 -11.69
N ILE A 153 -11.06 11.34 -10.45
CA ILE A 153 -11.63 10.48 -9.40
C ILE A 153 -13.09 10.84 -9.14
N GLU A 154 -13.37 12.12 -8.96
CA GLU A 154 -14.72 12.61 -8.71
C GLU A 154 -15.72 12.23 -9.81
N THR A 155 -15.28 12.27 -11.06
CA THR A 155 -16.15 11.99 -12.22
C THR A 155 -16.36 10.48 -12.42
N ASP A 156 -15.30 9.69 -12.31
CA ASP A 156 -15.28 8.34 -12.89
C ASP A 156 -15.41 7.21 -11.86
N ILE A 157 -15.19 7.48 -10.56
CA ILE A 157 -15.01 6.42 -9.53
C ILE A 157 -16.17 5.42 -9.44
N HIS A 158 -17.42 5.87 -9.59
CA HIS A 158 -18.59 4.99 -9.49
C HIS A 158 -18.81 4.12 -10.72
N ALA A 159 -18.28 4.53 -11.87
CA ALA A 159 -18.31 3.78 -13.12
C ALA A 159 -17.06 2.88 -13.29
N ALA A 160 -15.99 3.13 -12.54
CA ALA A 160 -14.75 2.38 -12.66
C ALA A 160 -14.91 0.89 -12.24
N PRO A 161 -14.08 -0.02 -12.79
CA PRO A 161 -14.04 -1.42 -12.37
C PRO A 161 -13.84 -1.58 -10.86
N ASN A 162 -14.28 -2.71 -10.31
CA ASN A 162 -14.40 -2.92 -8.86
C ASN A 162 -13.10 -2.66 -8.07
N ARG A 163 -11.94 -3.14 -8.54
CA ARG A 163 -10.67 -2.91 -7.86
C ARG A 163 -9.98 -1.60 -8.29
N VAL A 164 -10.42 -0.98 -9.38
CA VAL A 164 -9.97 0.37 -9.79
C VAL A 164 -10.61 1.42 -8.90
N ARG A 165 -11.92 1.37 -8.67
CA ARG A 165 -12.62 2.32 -7.77
C ARG A 165 -12.06 2.29 -6.34
N ASP A 166 -11.68 1.11 -5.85
CA ASP A 166 -10.98 0.95 -4.57
C ASP A 166 -9.66 1.72 -4.53
N ALA A 167 -8.84 1.57 -5.58
CA ALA A 167 -7.57 2.29 -5.68
C ALA A 167 -7.75 3.80 -5.91
N MET A 168 -8.79 4.22 -6.63
CA MET A 168 -9.16 5.64 -6.77
C MET A 168 -9.56 6.26 -5.42
N ASN A 169 -10.37 5.55 -4.63
CA ASN A 169 -10.73 5.96 -3.27
C ASN A 169 -9.48 6.13 -2.39
N MET A 170 -8.54 5.17 -2.46
CA MET A 170 -7.27 5.23 -1.73
C MET A 170 -6.38 6.37 -2.21
N ALA A 171 -6.31 6.60 -3.51
CA ALA A 171 -5.55 7.70 -4.09
C ALA A 171 -6.11 9.05 -3.63
N LEU A 172 -7.44 9.24 -3.63
CA LEU A 172 -8.07 10.47 -3.14
C LEU A 172 -7.69 10.76 -1.68
N ILE A 173 -7.82 9.75 -0.82
CA ILE A 173 -7.40 9.86 0.59
C ILE A 173 -5.91 10.23 0.67
N ALA A 174 -5.07 9.57 -0.12
CA ALA A 174 -3.64 9.86 -0.13
C ALA A 174 -3.34 11.30 -0.58
N THR A 175 -4.01 11.81 -1.61
CA THR A 175 -3.80 13.19 -2.10
C THR A 175 -4.07 14.24 -1.03
N ALA A 176 -5.02 14.01 -0.13
CA ALA A 176 -5.33 14.91 0.97
C ALA A 176 -4.16 15.08 1.98
N GLN A 177 -3.17 14.18 1.97
CA GLN A 177 -1.96 14.34 2.78
C GLN A 177 -1.12 15.56 2.36
N ARG A 178 -1.27 16.04 1.12
CA ARG A 178 -0.56 17.22 0.61
C ARG A 178 -0.92 18.51 1.36
N GLY A 179 -2.08 18.55 2.02
CA GLY A 179 -2.53 19.72 2.77
C GLY A 179 -2.96 20.89 1.89
N GLY A 180 -3.18 22.05 2.51
CA GLY A 180 -3.56 23.29 1.84
C GLY A 180 -4.75 23.14 0.88
N ALA A 181 -4.66 23.81 -0.27
CA ALA A 181 -5.72 23.79 -1.28
C ALA A 181 -6.00 22.38 -1.86
N ILE A 182 -4.99 21.48 -1.89
CA ILE A 182 -5.18 20.11 -2.38
C ILE A 182 -6.05 19.31 -1.41
N GLU A 183 -5.79 19.43 -0.10
CA GLU A 183 -6.65 18.80 0.91
C GLU A 183 -8.09 19.31 0.81
N GLU A 184 -8.29 20.63 0.70
CA GLU A 184 -9.64 21.21 0.58
C GLU A 184 -10.40 20.68 -0.64
N LYS A 185 -9.72 20.55 -1.78
CA LYS A 185 -10.29 19.99 -3.00
C LYS A 185 -10.59 18.50 -2.87
N ALA A 186 -9.71 17.73 -2.24
CA ALA A 186 -9.94 16.30 -1.97
C ALA A 186 -11.14 16.08 -1.03
N ILE A 187 -11.29 16.90 0.01
CA ILE A 187 -12.45 16.87 0.92
C ILE A 187 -13.74 17.20 0.16
N ALA A 188 -13.73 18.25 -0.66
CA ALA A 188 -14.89 18.65 -1.44
C ALA A 188 -15.31 17.56 -2.45
N ALA A 189 -14.34 16.93 -3.11
CA ALA A 189 -14.59 15.79 -3.99
C ALA A 189 -15.13 14.59 -3.22
N ALA A 190 -14.54 14.23 -2.07
CA ALA A 190 -15.01 13.13 -1.24
C ALA A 190 -16.47 13.31 -0.79
N ARG A 191 -16.89 14.54 -0.45
CA ARG A 191 -18.30 14.84 -0.14
C ARG A 191 -19.24 14.58 -1.32
N ARG A 192 -18.83 14.93 -2.54
CA ARG A 192 -19.65 14.73 -3.75
C ARG A 192 -19.67 13.28 -4.22
N ILE A 193 -18.54 12.57 -4.09
CA ILE A 193 -18.44 11.14 -4.38
C ILE A 193 -19.33 10.34 -3.43
N GLY A 194 -19.29 10.62 -2.13
CA GLY A 194 -20.02 9.85 -1.13
C GLY A 194 -19.49 8.41 -0.99
N LYS A 195 -20.39 7.47 -0.66
CA LYS A 195 -20.03 6.09 -0.35
C LYS A 195 -19.55 5.33 -1.58
N VAL A 196 -18.35 4.76 -1.52
CA VAL A 196 -17.78 3.89 -2.56
C VAL A 196 -17.96 2.42 -2.18
N GLU A 197 -18.77 1.70 -2.94
CA GLU A 197 -18.99 0.25 -2.76
C GLU A 197 -17.96 -0.55 -3.55
N VAL A 198 -17.29 -1.49 -2.87
CA VAL A 198 -16.30 -2.41 -3.43
C VAL A 198 -16.62 -3.82 -2.96
N ASP A 199 -16.69 -4.75 -3.90
CA ASP A 199 -16.70 -6.16 -3.58
C ASP A 199 -15.27 -6.61 -3.20
N HIS A 200 -15.11 -6.97 -1.92
CA HIS A 200 -13.85 -7.45 -1.37
C HIS A 200 -13.72 -8.98 -1.43
N GLY A 201 -14.65 -9.69 -2.05
CA GLY A 201 -14.72 -11.15 -2.06
C GLY A 201 -15.00 -11.73 -0.67
N GLU A 202 -14.57 -12.97 -0.44
CA GLU A 202 -14.74 -13.67 0.85
C GLU A 202 -13.74 -13.20 1.92
N THR A 203 -13.67 -11.89 2.14
CA THR A 203 -12.73 -11.27 3.07
C THR A 203 -13.46 -10.37 4.05
N GLY A 204 -12.80 -10.05 5.18
CA GLY A 204 -13.30 -9.07 6.14
C GLY A 204 -12.94 -7.63 5.78
N CYS A 205 -12.41 -7.38 4.58
CA CYS A 205 -11.96 -6.06 4.15
C CYS A 205 -13.14 -5.11 3.94
N LYS A 206 -12.91 -3.83 4.23
CA LYS A 206 -13.90 -2.77 4.08
C LYS A 206 -13.27 -1.59 3.36
N THR A 207 -14.03 -1.00 2.45
CA THR A 207 -13.67 0.29 1.86
C THR A 207 -13.88 1.37 2.92
N PRO A 208 -12.85 2.16 3.26
CA PRO A 208 -13.04 3.30 4.14
C PRO A 208 -13.81 4.40 3.42
N ASP A 209 -14.67 5.09 4.16
CA ASP A 209 -15.24 6.35 3.70
C ASP A 209 -14.13 7.40 3.56
N ALA A 210 -13.95 7.95 2.36
CA ALA A 210 -12.84 8.86 2.09
C ALA A 210 -12.92 10.13 2.93
N LEU A 211 -14.12 10.68 3.11
CA LEU A 211 -14.31 11.92 3.84
C LEU A 211 -13.96 11.73 5.33
N GLU A 212 -14.56 10.72 5.96
CA GLU A 212 -14.29 10.40 7.37
C GLU A 212 -12.80 10.10 7.58
N TYR A 213 -12.17 9.39 6.66
CA TYR A 213 -10.76 9.04 6.77
C TYR A 213 -9.87 10.28 6.65
N ILE A 214 -10.13 11.17 5.69
CA ILE A 214 -9.39 12.43 5.51
C ILE A 214 -9.55 13.33 6.74
N GLU A 215 -10.77 13.52 7.23
CA GLU A 215 -11.03 14.33 8.42
C GLU A 215 -10.32 13.75 9.65
N LYS A 216 -10.33 12.42 9.80
CA LYS A 216 -9.58 11.74 10.86
C LYS A 216 -8.07 11.96 10.73
N MET A 217 -7.48 11.83 9.55
CA MET A 217 -6.06 12.11 9.33
C MET A 217 -5.71 13.55 9.68
N LYS A 218 -6.54 14.52 9.25
CA LYS A 218 -6.38 15.94 9.58
C LYS A 218 -6.41 16.16 11.09
N SER A 219 -7.34 15.52 11.81
CA SER A 219 -7.43 15.60 13.26
C SER A 219 -6.16 15.09 13.96
N TYR A 220 -5.56 14.00 13.48
CA TYR A 220 -4.33 13.45 14.04
C TYR A 220 -3.11 14.33 13.77
N ARG A 221 -3.01 14.95 12.58
CA ARG A 221 -1.93 15.91 12.31
C ARG A 221 -2.02 17.11 13.24
N ALA A 222 -3.22 17.69 13.40
CA ALA A 222 -3.44 18.81 14.31
C ALA A 222 -3.15 18.45 15.78
N GLN A 223 -3.51 17.24 16.23
CA GLN A 223 -3.15 16.75 17.58
C GLN A 223 -1.63 16.62 17.75
N ARG A 224 -0.94 16.07 16.75
CA ARG A 224 0.53 15.91 16.79
C ARG A 224 1.23 17.27 16.87
N GLU A 225 0.78 18.25 16.07
CA GLU A 225 1.31 19.62 16.10
C GLU A 225 1.10 20.28 17.47
N ARG A 226 -0.09 20.13 18.08
CA ARG A 226 -0.35 20.61 19.45
C ARG A 226 0.55 19.94 20.49
N ASN A 227 0.77 18.63 20.38
CA ASN A 227 1.60 17.88 21.33
C ASN A 227 3.08 18.23 21.20
N VAL A 228 3.57 18.49 19.98
CA VAL A 228 4.93 19.01 19.75
C VAL A 228 5.07 20.44 20.29
N GLY A 229 4.07 21.30 20.07
CA GLY A 229 4.06 22.66 20.61
C GLY A 229 3.99 22.72 22.15
N ARG A 230 3.33 21.74 22.79
CA ARG A 230 3.25 21.63 24.25
C ARG A 230 4.51 21.02 24.89
N ALA A 231 5.32 20.28 24.13
CA ALA A 231 6.58 19.69 24.60
C ALA A 231 7.76 20.69 24.68
N SER A 232 7.53 21.97 24.43
CA SER A 232 8.52 23.03 24.64
C SER A 232 7.92 24.20 25.44
N PRO A 233 8.03 24.14 26.77
CA PRO A 233 8.63 25.27 27.47
C PRO A 233 9.57 24.79 28.59
N GLY A 234 10.87 25.07 28.49
CA GLY A 234 11.77 24.78 29.62
C GLY A 234 13.28 24.82 29.32
N ARG A 235 13.83 26.03 29.18
CA ARG A 235 14.98 26.50 29.97
C ARG A 235 15.27 27.97 29.67
N SER A 236 14.52 28.86 30.32
CA SER A 236 15.07 30.15 30.77
C SER A 236 15.95 29.85 31.99
N GLY A 237 17.25 29.65 31.75
CA GLY A 237 18.27 29.54 32.79
C GLY A 237 19.01 30.86 32.91
N ALA A 238 19.01 31.40 34.12
CA ALA A 238 19.48 32.72 34.53
C ALA A 238 20.95 33.03 34.17
N GLN A 239 21.20 34.35 34.13
CA GLN A 239 22.51 35.00 34.13
C GLN A 239 23.44 34.43 35.23
N SER A 240 24.71 34.22 34.88
CA SER A 240 25.83 34.37 35.80
C SER A 240 27.05 34.88 35.03
N SER A 241 27.67 35.91 35.60
CA SER A 241 28.72 36.75 35.06
C SER A 241 30.13 36.32 35.47
N ALA A 242 31.11 36.65 34.61
CA ALA A 242 32.55 36.87 34.86
C ALA A 242 33.43 35.60 35.08
N LYS A 243 34.69 35.49 34.61
CA LYS A 243 35.65 36.40 33.94
C LYS A 243 36.86 35.57 33.43
N LYS A 244 37.51 36.05 32.35
CA LYS A 244 38.93 35.85 31.90
C LYS A 244 39.33 34.43 31.43
N SER A 245 40.21 34.21 30.43
CA SER A 245 41.20 35.05 29.74
C SER A 245 41.72 34.35 28.46
N SER A 246 42.21 35.20 27.55
CA SER A 246 43.06 35.01 26.35
C SER A 246 43.93 33.75 26.20
N ALA A 247 44.03 33.24 24.96
CA ALA A 247 45.31 33.01 24.27
C ALA A 247 45.11 32.81 22.75
N THR A 248 46.10 33.27 22.00
CA THR A 248 46.12 33.51 20.55
C THR A 248 46.65 32.30 19.77
N LYS A 249 46.38 32.32 18.45
CA LYS A 249 47.29 31.99 17.32
C LYS A 249 47.09 30.67 16.54
N THR A 250 46.73 30.89 15.26
CA THR A 250 47.30 30.32 14.00
C THR A 250 47.16 28.83 13.66
N GLY A 251 46.75 28.55 12.41
CA GLY A 251 47.09 27.31 11.71
C GLY A 251 46.22 26.95 10.52
N ALA A 252 46.80 27.00 9.32
CA ALA A 252 46.22 26.84 7.97
C ALA A 252 45.63 25.46 7.57
N LYS A 253 44.79 25.48 6.51
CA LYS A 253 44.59 24.53 5.37
C LYS A 253 44.26 23.05 5.73
N LYS A 254 43.39 22.28 5.05
CA LYS A 254 43.09 22.11 3.61
C LYS A 254 41.91 21.11 3.46
N ALA A 255 41.20 21.22 2.34
CA ALA A 255 40.64 20.15 1.48
C ALA A 255 39.47 19.24 1.91
N SER A 256 38.43 19.32 1.07
CA SER A 256 37.65 18.24 0.42
C SER A 256 36.96 17.15 1.26
N GLY A 257 35.63 17.14 1.17
CA GLY A 257 34.81 15.98 1.53
C GLY A 257 33.33 16.24 1.24
N LYS A 258 32.92 16.05 -0.02
CA LYS A 258 31.52 16.11 -0.45
C LYS A 258 30.79 14.92 0.22
N LYS A 259 29.96 15.20 1.21
CA LYS A 259 29.18 14.21 1.96
C LYS A 259 27.90 13.89 1.16
N PRO A 260 27.57 12.62 0.87
CA PRO A 260 26.31 12.29 0.23
C PRO A 260 25.15 12.53 1.20
N SER A 261 24.10 13.18 0.69
CA SER A 261 22.84 13.40 1.38
C SER A 261 22.19 12.08 1.76
N ALA A 262 22.04 11.85 3.06
CA ALA A 262 21.31 10.71 3.59
C ALA A 262 19.83 10.79 3.15
N GLY A 263 19.39 9.76 2.42
CA GLY A 263 18.00 9.57 2.01
C GLY A 263 17.06 9.60 3.21
N ARG A 264 16.04 10.43 3.09
CA ARG A 264 15.00 10.64 4.08
C ARG A 264 14.18 9.35 4.22
N ALA A 265 13.99 8.93 5.47
CA ALA A 265 13.31 7.70 5.85
C ALA A 265 11.89 7.61 5.25
N ALA A 266 11.63 6.51 4.55
CA ALA A 266 10.29 6.14 4.09
C ALA A 266 9.34 6.06 5.29
N GLY A 267 8.29 6.90 5.25
CA GLY A 267 7.22 6.90 6.23
C GLY A 267 6.56 5.53 6.31
N LYS A 268 6.52 4.95 7.51
CA LYS A 268 5.72 3.77 7.81
C LYS A 268 4.25 4.14 7.66
N HIS A 269 3.60 3.68 6.59
CA HIS A 269 2.13 3.63 6.55
C HIS A 269 1.64 2.64 7.62
N PRO A 270 0.67 3.02 8.46
CA PRO A 270 0.17 2.14 9.50
C PRO A 270 -0.71 1.04 8.89
N ALA A 271 -0.26 -0.20 9.04
CA ALA A 271 -1.09 -1.39 8.89
C ALA A 271 -2.34 -1.26 9.78
N GLY A 272 -3.52 -1.40 9.18
CA GLY A 272 -4.80 -1.35 9.88
C GLY A 272 -4.86 -2.36 11.03
N LYS A 273 -5.09 -1.87 12.25
CA LYS A 273 -5.34 -2.72 13.42
C LYS A 273 -6.71 -3.40 13.31
N LYS A 274 -6.72 -4.71 13.58
CA LYS A 274 -7.91 -5.56 13.71
C LYS A 274 -8.89 -4.99 14.75
N ALA A 275 -10.15 -4.83 14.37
CA ALA A 275 -11.24 -4.63 15.32
C ALA A 275 -11.60 -5.97 15.98
N ALA A 276 -11.62 -5.98 17.33
CA ALA A 276 -12.00 -7.11 18.14
C ALA A 276 -13.51 -7.36 18.03
N GLY A 277 -13.90 -8.59 17.64
CA GLY A 277 -15.30 -9.03 17.62
C GLY A 277 -15.82 -9.34 19.02
N LYS A 278 -16.97 -8.76 19.37
CA LYS A 278 -17.78 -9.18 20.52
C LYS A 278 -18.48 -10.50 20.19
N LYS A 279 -18.40 -11.45 21.13
CA LYS A 279 -19.10 -12.75 21.12
C LYS A 279 -20.63 -12.55 21.19
N ALA A 280 -21.36 -13.42 20.50
CA ALA A 280 -22.75 -13.77 20.77
C ALA A 280 -22.93 -15.31 20.68
N PRO A 281 -23.92 -15.91 21.37
CA PRO A 281 -23.74 -17.20 22.02
C PRO A 281 -24.22 -18.43 21.25
N SER A 282 -23.74 -19.57 21.75
CA SER A 282 -24.00 -20.96 21.40
C SER A 282 -25.47 -21.36 21.35
N ARG A 283 -25.86 -22.10 20.30
CA ARG A 283 -27.05 -22.95 20.29
C ARG A 283 -26.66 -24.35 20.80
N THR A 284 -27.16 -24.72 21.98
CA THR A 284 -27.30 -26.11 22.41
C THR A 284 -28.73 -26.57 22.09
N GLY A 285 -28.85 -27.79 21.57
CA GLY A 285 -30.15 -28.42 21.31
C GLY A 285 -30.68 -29.19 22.52
N SER A 286 -31.99 -29.45 22.50
CA SER A 286 -32.67 -30.69 22.91
C SER A 286 -34.12 -30.39 23.26
N GLY A 287 -35.06 -31.19 22.75
CA GLY A 287 -36.47 -31.12 23.15
C GLY A 287 -37.39 -31.88 22.19
N ARG A 288 -37.88 -33.01 22.68
CA ARG A 288 -38.56 -34.12 21.99
C ARG A 288 -40.10 -33.99 22.05
N THR A 289 -40.76 -34.96 21.41
CA THR A 289 -42.20 -35.34 21.40
C THR A 289 -43.01 -34.69 20.28
N GLY A 290 -43.89 -35.37 19.53
CA GLY A 290 -44.37 -36.75 19.55
C GLY A 290 -45.65 -36.87 18.70
N SER A 291 -45.96 -38.09 18.21
CA SER A 291 -47.17 -38.51 17.47
C SER A 291 -47.35 -37.94 16.05
N GLY A 292 -47.86 -38.64 15.04
CA GLY A 292 -48.47 -39.96 14.94
C GLY A 292 -49.31 -40.00 13.66
N SER A 293 -49.38 -41.17 13.01
CA SER A 293 -50.18 -41.50 11.81
C SER A 293 -49.73 -40.83 10.50
N GLY A 294 -49.62 -41.49 9.35
CA GLY A 294 -50.06 -42.81 8.94
C GLY A 294 -50.66 -42.70 7.54
N ARG A 295 -49.97 -43.18 6.49
CA ARG A 295 -50.53 -43.99 5.39
C ARG A 295 -49.50 -44.23 4.29
N LYS A 296 -49.55 -45.46 3.80
CA LYS A 296 -48.77 -46.13 2.76
C LYS A 296 -49.30 -45.77 1.33
N PRO A 297 -48.69 -46.31 0.24
CA PRO A 297 -48.36 -45.56 -0.97
C PRO A 297 -49.21 -45.89 -2.21
N SER A 298 -49.07 -45.08 -3.28
CA SER A 298 -49.25 -45.51 -4.69
C SER A 298 -48.15 -44.83 -5.53
N ARG A 299 -47.22 -45.56 -6.15
CA ARG A 299 -47.26 -46.26 -7.45
C ARG A 299 -47.63 -45.40 -8.67
N ARG A 300 -46.71 -45.42 -9.65
CA ARG A 300 -46.83 -45.12 -11.10
C ARG A 300 -46.88 -43.62 -11.42
N LYS A 301 -46.18 -43.10 -12.42
CA LYS A 301 -45.55 -43.62 -13.65
C LYS A 301 -44.29 -42.80 -13.92
#